data_AF-A0A0T2IJC3-F1
#
_entry.id   AF-A0A0T2IJC3-F1
#
_cell.length_a   1.000
_cell.length_b   1.000
_cell.length_c   1.000
_cell.angle_alpha   90.00
_cell.angle_beta   90.00
_cell.angle_gamma   90.00
#
_symmetry.space_group_name_H-M   'P 1'
#
loop_
_entity.id
_entity.type
_entity.pdbx_description
1 polymer ?
#
loop_
_entity_poly.entity_id
_entity_poly.type
_entity_poly.pdbx_seq_one_letter_code
_entity_poly.pdbx_strand_id
1 'polypeptide(L)'
;MPAVAEQAAGPGDAGQVTGSVTGSVAGSVSGSVGSPAAASRAVQVVGWAFVVLAALMVPWTAYLTLHLPSSQAAAHYDLAWGGFDVAMFVALAATAWSALRLHTTLPPLAAVTGTLLVVDAWFDVVTAPAADDRWVAVAMAVLVELPLAGVCLWLAVTGHQLVIRRLRRRARGRPGLRREG
;
A
#
# COMPACT_ATOMS: atom_id res chain seq x y z
N MET A 1 20.69 40.69 60.82
CA MET A 1 19.67 41.75 60.98
C MET A 1 20.24 42.75 61.98
N PRO A 2 20.29 44.06 61.65
CA PRO A 2 19.13 44.89 61.30
C PRO A 2 19.19 45.51 59.90
N ALA A 3 18.19 46.34 59.62
CA ALA A 3 17.69 46.77 58.33
C ALA A 3 17.93 48.28 58.05
N VAL A 4 17.56 48.65 56.81
CA VAL A 4 17.10 49.98 56.33
C VAL A 4 18.12 50.90 55.65
N ALA A 5 17.90 51.10 54.34
CA ALA A 5 17.72 52.38 53.64
C ALA A 5 17.44 52.05 52.16
N GLU A 6 16.19 52.03 51.70
CA GLU A 6 15.46 53.19 51.17
C GLU A 6 16.17 53.89 50.00
N GLN A 7 15.73 53.59 48.77
CA GLN A 7 15.83 54.55 47.68
C GLN A 7 14.71 54.35 46.65
N ALA A 8 13.91 55.41 46.52
CA ALA A 8 12.84 55.57 45.56
C ALA A 8 13.37 56.06 44.20
N ALA A 9 12.83 55.50 43.11
CA ALA A 9 12.82 56.06 41.76
C ALA A 9 11.74 55.27 40.99
N GLY A 10 10.55 55.82 40.74
CA GLY A 10 10.29 56.74 39.64
C GLY A 10 9.64 55.95 38.48
N PRO A 11 8.36 56.18 38.12
CA PRO A 11 7.70 55.45 37.05
C PRO A 11 8.18 56.03 35.71
N GLY A 12 9.12 55.35 35.06
CA GLY A 12 9.77 55.81 33.84
C GLY A 12 9.87 54.70 32.81
N ASP A 13 9.15 54.91 31.71
CA ASP A 13 9.34 54.31 30.40
C ASP A 13 8.68 52.95 30.14
N ALA A 14 7.36 53.02 29.89
CA ALA A 14 6.64 52.10 29.04
C ALA A 14 7.15 52.21 27.58
N GLY A 15 8.39 51.77 27.37
CA GLY A 15 8.95 51.54 26.04
C GLY A 15 8.29 50.32 25.42
N GLN A 16 7.57 50.56 24.33
CA GLN A 16 7.07 49.56 23.41
C GLN A 16 8.10 48.45 23.16
N VAL A 17 7.84 47.26 23.69
CA VAL A 17 8.34 46.01 23.11
C VAL A 17 7.15 45.32 22.44
N THR A 18 6.66 45.96 21.37
CA THR A 18 5.83 45.32 20.35
C THR A 18 6.72 44.41 19.51
N GLY A 19 7.07 43.25 20.08
CA GLY A 19 7.71 42.15 19.38
C GLY A 19 6.70 41.03 19.21
N SER A 20 5.90 41.13 18.15
CA SER A 20 5.07 40.04 17.64
C SER A 20 5.96 38.81 17.35
N VAL A 21 6.08 37.91 18.33
CA VAL A 21 6.54 36.53 18.09
C VAL A 21 5.35 35.72 17.57
N THR A 22 4.80 36.18 16.44
CA THR A 22 3.96 35.38 15.55
C THR A 22 4.68 35.26 14.21
N GLY A 23 5.94 34.84 14.28
CA GLY A 23 6.74 34.48 13.12
C GLY A 23 6.51 33.01 12.78
N SER A 24 5.52 32.74 11.94
CA SER A 24 5.57 31.74 10.85
C SER A 24 6.57 30.57 11.01
N VAL A 25 6.33 29.65 11.95
CA VAL A 25 6.90 28.27 11.88
C VAL A 25 5.87 27.28 11.29
N ALA A 26 4.69 27.77 10.90
CA ALA A 26 3.64 26.96 10.26
C ALA A 26 3.86 26.75 8.74
N GLY A 27 4.96 27.22 8.17
CA GLY A 27 5.13 27.38 6.73
C GLY A 27 6.42 26.79 6.16
N SER A 28 6.72 25.51 6.40
CA SER A 28 7.70 24.77 5.56
C SER A 28 7.79 23.25 5.80
N VAL A 29 6.86 22.64 6.53
CA VAL A 29 6.71 21.17 6.57
C VAL A 29 5.34 20.75 6.03
N SER A 30 4.89 21.41 4.96
CA SER A 30 3.93 20.79 4.03
C SER A 30 4.73 20.00 3.01
N GLY A 31 5.38 18.93 3.47
CA GLY A 31 6.01 17.97 2.58
C GLY A 31 4.94 17.41 1.66
N SER A 32 4.98 17.82 0.39
CA SER A 32 4.45 17.17 -0.82
C SER A 32 3.53 15.97 -0.60
N VAL A 33 2.40 16.15 0.10
CA VAL A 33 1.34 15.15 0.14
C VAL A 33 0.79 15.16 -1.27
N GLY A 34 1.23 14.19 -2.08
CA GLY A 34 0.88 14.09 -3.48
C GLY A 34 -0.61 14.34 -3.67
N SER A 35 -0.94 15.26 -4.59
CA SER A 35 -2.32 15.64 -4.88
C SER A 35 -3.20 14.40 -4.95
N PRO A 36 -4.44 14.40 -4.40
CA PRO A 36 -5.33 13.24 -4.46
C PRO A 36 -5.53 12.73 -5.91
N ALA A 37 -5.43 13.62 -6.91
CA ALA A 37 -5.46 13.26 -8.32
C ALA A 37 -4.22 12.49 -8.81
N ALA A 38 -3.05 12.71 -8.21
CA ALA A 38 -1.83 11.94 -8.49
C ALA A 38 -1.90 10.54 -7.87
N ALA A 39 -2.42 10.44 -6.63
CA ALA A 39 -2.65 9.14 -5.97
C ALA A 39 -3.66 8.27 -6.73
N SER A 40 -4.77 8.86 -7.21
CA SER A 40 -5.74 8.14 -8.05
C SER A 40 -5.15 7.65 -9.38
N ARG A 41 -4.30 8.47 -10.02
CA ARG A 41 -3.59 8.06 -11.25
C ARG A 41 -2.62 6.92 -11.00
N ALA A 42 -1.84 6.96 -9.92
CA ALA A 42 -0.93 5.89 -9.56
C ALA A 42 -1.68 4.55 -9.34
N VAL A 43 -2.82 4.58 -8.64
CA VAL A 43 -3.66 3.38 -8.44
C VAL A 43 -4.21 2.84 -9.77
N GLN A 44 -4.60 3.72 -10.70
CA GLN A 44 -5.08 3.29 -12.03
C GLN A 44 -3.96 2.70 -12.90
N VAL A 45 -2.75 3.28 -12.87
CA VAL A 45 -1.57 2.75 -13.56
C VAL A 45 -1.22 1.36 -13.03
N VAL A 46 -1.21 1.19 -11.71
CA VAL A 46 -1.00 -0.13 -11.09
C VAL A 46 -2.11 -1.10 -11.48
N GLY A 47 -3.37 -0.65 -11.54
CA GLY A 47 -4.48 -1.46 -12.02
C GLY A 47 -4.25 -1.98 -13.45
N TRP A 48 -3.83 -1.12 -14.38
CA TRP A 48 -3.48 -1.53 -15.74
C TRP A 48 -2.26 -2.45 -15.79
N ALA A 49 -1.23 -2.20 -14.96
CA ALA A 49 -0.08 -3.09 -14.86
C ALA A 49 -0.50 -4.50 -14.42
N PHE A 50 -1.42 -4.61 -13.46
CA PHE A 50 -1.95 -5.90 -13.02
C PHE A 50 -2.81 -6.60 -14.08
N VAL A 51 -3.55 -5.85 -14.92
CA VAL A 51 -4.24 -6.45 -16.08
C VAL A 51 -3.24 -7.08 -17.03
N VAL A 52 -2.15 -6.38 -17.35
CA VAL A 52 -1.09 -6.87 -18.24
C VAL A 52 -0.41 -8.10 -17.64
N LEU A 53 -0.06 -8.05 -16.35
CA LEU A 53 0.55 -9.18 -15.64
C LEU A 53 -0.37 -10.41 -15.59
N ALA A 54 -1.66 -10.21 -15.29
CA ALA A 54 -2.64 -11.29 -15.33
C ALA A 54 -2.75 -11.91 -16.73
N ALA A 55 -2.72 -11.09 -17.79
CA ALA A 55 -2.75 -11.59 -19.16
C ALA A 55 -1.48 -12.37 -19.53
N LEU A 56 -0.31 -11.93 -19.05
CA LEU A 56 0.98 -12.60 -19.28
C LEU A 56 1.13 -13.92 -18.50
N MET A 57 0.46 -14.04 -17.35
CA MET A 57 0.44 -15.29 -16.57
C MET A 57 -0.13 -16.46 -17.36
N VAL A 58 -1.24 -16.26 -18.10
CA VAL A 58 -1.92 -17.34 -18.84
C VAL A 58 -0.99 -18.12 -19.79
N PRO A 59 -0.25 -17.46 -20.71
CA PRO A 59 0.69 -18.16 -21.58
C PRO A 59 1.91 -18.71 -20.83
N TRP A 60 2.38 -18.06 -19.76
CA TRP A 60 3.54 -18.51 -18.97
C TRP A 60 3.24 -19.81 -18.20
N THR A 61 2.12 -19.85 -17.48
CA THR A 61 1.61 -21.05 -16.80
C THR A 61 1.47 -22.22 -17.76
N ALA A 62 0.84 -21.99 -18.92
CA ALA A 62 0.65 -23.02 -19.94
C ALA A 62 1.99 -23.52 -20.51
N TYR A 63 2.96 -22.62 -20.71
CA TYR A 63 4.29 -23.01 -21.16
C TYR A 63 4.99 -23.92 -20.14
N LEU A 64 4.95 -23.58 -18.85
CA LEU A 64 5.58 -24.38 -17.80
C LEU A 64 4.90 -25.75 -17.64
N THR A 65 3.57 -25.82 -17.65
CA THR A 65 2.86 -27.12 -17.58
C THR A 65 3.21 -28.04 -18.75
N LEU A 66 3.49 -27.48 -19.94
CA LEU A 66 3.86 -28.26 -21.12
C LEU A 66 5.34 -28.67 -21.15
N HIS A 67 6.22 -27.94 -20.46
CA HIS A 67 7.68 -28.16 -20.48
C HIS A 67 8.24 -28.81 -19.22
N LEU A 68 7.46 -28.95 -18.14
CA LEU A 68 7.87 -29.76 -16.99
C LEU A 68 7.88 -31.25 -17.39
N PRO A 69 9.04 -31.93 -17.35
CA PRO A 69 9.09 -33.37 -17.56
C PRO A 69 8.25 -34.05 -16.49
N SER A 70 7.36 -34.96 -16.90
CA SER A 70 6.40 -35.69 -16.07
C SER A 70 7.04 -36.73 -15.14
N SER A 71 8.13 -36.37 -14.46
CA SER A 71 8.88 -37.20 -13.51
C SER A 71 8.84 -36.63 -12.09
N GLN A 72 7.71 -36.02 -11.70
CA GLN A 72 7.48 -35.57 -10.32
C GLN A 72 6.67 -36.62 -9.56
N ALA A 73 7.11 -36.96 -8.35
CA ALA A 73 6.64 -38.12 -7.57
C ALA A 73 5.20 -38.03 -7.04
N ALA A 74 4.50 -36.90 -7.24
CA ALA A 74 3.14 -36.67 -6.75
C ALA A 74 2.13 -36.73 -7.90
N ALA A 75 1.11 -37.60 -7.76
CA ALA A 75 0.13 -37.91 -8.81
C ALA A 75 -0.65 -36.71 -9.39
N HIS A 76 -0.66 -35.55 -8.71
CA HIS A 76 -1.44 -34.37 -9.08
C HIS A 76 -0.65 -33.05 -8.97
N TYR A 77 0.67 -33.09 -9.11
CA TYR A 77 1.51 -31.90 -9.02
C TYR A 77 1.07 -30.80 -10.00
N ASP A 78 0.82 -31.17 -11.26
CA ASP A 78 0.37 -30.23 -12.31
C ASP A 78 -0.99 -29.57 -11.99
N LEU A 79 -1.88 -30.30 -11.31
CA LEU A 79 -3.19 -29.79 -10.92
C LEU A 79 -3.09 -28.80 -9.75
N ALA A 80 -2.21 -29.08 -8.78
CA ALA A 80 -1.95 -28.15 -7.67
C ALA A 80 -1.32 -26.86 -8.19
N TRP A 81 -0.37 -26.98 -9.13
CA TRP A 81 0.30 -25.86 -9.78
C TRP A 81 -0.68 -25.02 -10.60
N GLY A 82 -1.41 -25.63 -11.54
CA GLY A 82 -2.40 -24.92 -12.35
C GLY A 82 -3.55 -24.33 -11.52
N GLY A 83 -3.96 -24.98 -10.44
CA GLY A 83 -4.98 -24.45 -9.53
C GLY A 83 -4.51 -23.20 -8.78
N PHE A 84 -3.25 -23.17 -8.36
CA PHE A 84 -2.65 -21.99 -7.72
C PHE A 84 -2.58 -20.81 -8.70
N ASP A 85 -2.13 -21.05 -9.93
CA ASP A 85 -2.04 -20.02 -10.97
C ASP A 85 -3.40 -19.43 -11.32
N VAL A 86 -4.44 -20.26 -11.42
CA VAL A 86 -5.82 -19.78 -11.62
C VAL A 86 -6.28 -18.92 -10.43
N ALA A 87 -6.00 -19.36 -9.20
CA ALA A 87 -6.35 -18.57 -8.02
C ALA A 87 -5.64 -17.22 -7.99
N MET A 88 -4.36 -17.18 -8.37
CA MET A 88 -3.58 -15.96 -8.49
C MET A 88 -4.09 -15.03 -9.58
N PHE A 89 -4.36 -15.57 -10.77
CA PHE A 89 -4.93 -14.83 -11.88
C PHE A 89 -6.24 -14.14 -11.47
N VAL A 90 -7.13 -14.87 -10.80
CA VAL A 90 -8.40 -14.34 -10.30
C VAL A 90 -8.16 -13.22 -9.27
N ALA A 91 -7.21 -13.39 -8.36
CA ALA A 91 -6.86 -12.37 -7.36
C ALA A 91 -6.29 -11.10 -8.01
N LEU A 92 -5.36 -11.24 -8.96
CA LEU A 92 -4.80 -10.12 -9.75
C LEU A 92 -5.90 -9.39 -10.52
N ALA A 93 -6.77 -10.11 -11.22
CA ALA A 93 -7.87 -9.53 -11.98
C ALA A 93 -8.86 -8.78 -11.07
N ALA A 94 -9.22 -9.37 -9.93
CA ALA A 94 -10.11 -8.74 -8.94
C ALA A 94 -9.49 -7.48 -8.32
N THR A 95 -8.18 -7.50 -8.06
CA THR A 95 -7.42 -6.34 -7.55
C THR A 95 -7.31 -5.25 -8.59
N ALA A 96 -6.99 -5.60 -9.85
CA ALA A 96 -6.94 -4.67 -10.97
C ALA A 96 -8.29 -3.97 -11.19
N TRP A 97 -9.38 -4.75 -11.24
CA TRP A 97 -10.73 -4.21 -11.36
C TRP A 97 -11.08 -3.26 -10.21
N SER A 98 -10.76 -3.66 -8.97
CA SER A 98 -11.01 -2.84 -7.78
C SER A 98 -10.17 -1.56 -7.77
N ALA A 99 -8.94 -1.61 -8.28
CA ALA A 99 -8.03 -0.47 -8.39
C ALA A 99 -8.55 0.53 -9.44
N LEU A 100 -8.94 0.04 -10.62
CA LEU A 100 -9.52 0.87 -11.69
C LEU A 100 -10.84 1.53 -11.27
N ARG A 101 -11.66 0.84 -10.47
CA ARG A 101 -12.95 1.35 -9.96
C ARG A 101 -12.84 2.13 -8.65
N LEU A 102 -11.66 2.18 -8.01
CA LEU A 102 -11.44 2.73 -6.66
C LEU A 102 -12.46 2.20 -5.63
N HIS A 103 -12.78 0.90 -5.72
CA HIS A 103 -13.82 0.26 -4.92
C HIS A 103 -13.34 -0.05 -3.49
N THR A 104 -14.26 -0.16 -2.54
CA THR A 104 -13.93 -0.45 -1.12
C THR A 104 -13.41 -1.86 -0.88
N THR A 105 -13.49 -2.74 -1.88
CA THR A 105 -12.93 -4.10 -1.87
C THR A 105 -11.44 -4.14 -2.21
N LEU A 106 -10.84 -3.02 -2.64
CA LEU A 106 -9.42 -2.96 -2.99
C LEU A 106 -8.51 -3.42 -1.83
N PRO A 107 -8.72 -3.01 -0.56
CA PRO A 107 -7.80 -3.40 0.51
C PRO A 107 -7.68 -4.92 0.76
N PRO A 108 -8.78 -5.67 0.97
CA PRO A 108 -8.67 -7.11 1.19
C PRO A 108 -8.17 -7.86 -0.05
N LEU A 109 -8.58 -7.45 -1.27
CA LEU A 109 -8.13 -8.10 -2.50
C LEU A 109 -6.63 -7.88 -2.76
N ALA A 110 -6.14 -6.66 -2.54
CA ALA A 110 -4.72 -6.35 -2.67
C ALA A 110 -3.89 -7.11 -1.62
N ALA A 111 -4.39 -7.28 -0.40
CA ALA A 111 -3.74 -8.10 0.61
C ALA A 111 -3.66 -9.58 0.19
N VAL A 112 -4.76 -10.17 -0.27
CA VAL A 112 -4.79 -11.55 -0.78
C VAL A 112 -3.82 -11.73 -1.95
N THR A 113 -3.83 -10.80 -2.91
CA THR A 113 -2.95 -10.84 -4.09
C THR A 113 -1.48 -10.72 -3.69
N GLY A 114 -1.16 -9.83 -2.75
CA GLY A 114 0.20 -9.70 -2.22
C GLY A 114 0.69 -10.97 -1.54
N THR A 115 -0.17 -11.62 -0.75
CA THR A 115 0.15 -12.91 -0.13
C THR A 115 0.40 -13.99 -1.17
N LEU A 116 -0.45 -14.10 -2.20
CA LEU A 116 -0.29 -15.09 -3.27
C LEU A 116 1.04 -14.90 -4.01
N LEU A 117 1.44 -13.66 -4.31
CA LEU A 117 2.74 -13.36 -4.95
C LEU A 117 3.95 -13.73 -4.09
N VAL A 118 3.84 -13.61 -2.77
CA VAL A 118 4.92 -14.06 -1.86
C VAL A 118 5.01 -15.59 -1.85
N VAL A 119 3.86 -16.27 -1.87
CA VAL A 119 3.80 -17.73 -1.93
C VAL A 119 4.36 -18.23 -3.27
N ASP A 120 4.09 -17.54 -4.37
CA ASP A 120 4.62 -17.80 -5.72
C ASP A 120 6.15 -17.75 -5.74
N ALA A 121 6.71 -16.64 -5.26
CA ALA A 121 8.15 -16.44 -5.17
C ALA A 121 8.86 -17.52 -4.36
N TRP A 122 8.24 -17.93 -3.25
CA TRP A 122 8.73 -19.06 -2.48
C TRP A 122 8.65 -20.36 -3.28
N PHE A 123 7.52 -20.61 -3.93
CA PHE A 123 7.27 -21.84 -4.68
C PHE A 123 8.25 -22.00 -5.85
N ASP A 124 8.44 -20.96 -6.66
CA ASP A 124 9.34 -20.95 -7.82
C ASP A 124 10.80 -21.21 -7.42
N VAL A 125 11.28 -20.57 -6.34
CA VAL A 125 12.66 -20.78 -5.84
C VAL A 125 12.86 -22.21 -5.32
N VAL A 126 11.86 -22.78 -4.67
CA VAL A 126 11.93 -24.13 -4.09
C VAL A 126 11.80 -25.22 -5.16
N THR A 127 11.04 -24.96 -6.23
CA THR A 127 10.75 -25.95 -7.29
C THR A 127 11.64 -25.86 -8.52
N ALA A 128 12.55 -24.88 -8.56
CA ALA A 128 13.59 -24.78 -9.58
C ALA A 128 14.43 -26.08 -9.71
N PRO A 129 14.44 -26.73 -10.90
CA PRO A 129 14.99 -28.07 -11.08
C PRO A 129 16.53 -28.15 -11.14
N ALA A 130 17.20 -27.09 -11.61
CA ALA A 130 18.66 -27.02 -11.72
C ALA A 130 19.25 -25.83 -10.94
N ALA A 131 20.54 -25.89 -10.60
CA ALA A 131 21.23 -24.83 -9.85
C ALA A 131 21.27 -23.50 -10.62
N ASP A 132 21.41 -23.56 -11.95
CA ASP A 132 21.41 -22.37 -12.81
C ASP A 132 20.01 -21.74 -12.92
N ASP A 133 18.97 -22.57 -13.06
CA ASP A 133 17.57 -22.12 -13.07
C ASP A 133 17.15 -21.51 -11.73
N ARG A 134 17.71 -21.99 -10.61
CA ARG A 134 17.44 -21.44 -9.28
C ARG A 134 17.91 -20.00 -9.13
N TRP A 135 19.04 -19.61 -9.74
CA TRP A 135 19.47 -18.20 -9.70
C TRP A 135 18.53 -17.29 -10.49
N VAL A 136 17.99 -17.78 -11.61
CA VAL A 136 16.97 -17.06 -12.38
C VAL A 136 15.69 -16.93 -11.58
N ALA A 137 15.21 -18.01 -10.94
CA ALA A 137 14.03 -17.99 -10.07
C ALA A 137 14.21 -17.02 -8.89
N VAL A 138 15.38 -17.02 -8.23
CA VAL A 138 15.69 -16.07 -7.15
C VAL A 138 15.72 -14.63 -7.66
N ALA A 139 16.29 -14.38 -8.84
CA ALA A 139 16.30 -13.05 -9.43
C ALA A 139 14.88 -12.56 -9.74
N MET A 140 14.02 -13.41 -10.31
CA MET A 140 12.60 -13.10 -10.58
C MET A 140 11.83 -12.84 -9.29
N ALA A 141 11.99 -13.69 -8.28
CA ALA A 141 11.39 -13.52 -6.96
C ALA A 141 11.73 -12.16 -6.36
N VAL A 142 13.03 -11.78 -6.35
CA VAL A 142 13.49 -10.55 -5.70
C VAL A 142 13.21 -9.29 -6.52
N LEU A 143 13.26 -9.37 -7.85
CA LEU A 143 13.15 -8.19 -8.72
C LEU A 143 11.74 -7.96 -9.26
N VAL A 144 10.88 -8.98 -9.28
CA VAL A 144 9.55 -8.90 -9.87
C VAL A 144 8.47 -9.20 -8.83
N GLU A 145 8.43 -10.42 -8.29
CA GLU A 145 7.30 -10.88 -7.46
C GLU A 145 7.24 -10.17 -6.11
N LEU A 146 8.36 -10.07 -5.38
CA LEU A 146 8.41 -9.39 -4.08
C LEU A 146 8.13 -7.88 -4.19
N PRO A 147 8.69 -7.15 -5.17
CA PRO A 147 8.31 -5.76 -5.43
C PRO A 147 6.82 -5.61 -5.74
N LEU A 148 6.26 -6.51 -6.56
CA LEU A 148 4.84 -6.50 -6.90
C LEU A 148 3.97 -6.76 -5.65
N ALA A 149 4.36 -7.71 -4.81
CA ALA A 149 3.74 -7.97 -3.52
C ALA A 149 3.81 -6.74 -2.61
N GLY A 150 4.94 -6.02 -2.59
CA GLY A 150 5.10 -4.76 -1.89
C GLY A 150 4.11 -3.69 -2.37
N VAL A 151 3.90 -3.57 -3.68
CA VAL A 151 2.89 -2.66 -4.27
C VAL A 151 1.47 -3.08 -3.86
N CYS A 152 1.15 -4.37 -3.86
CA CYS A 152 -0.11 -4.91 -3.38
C CYS A 152 -0.38 -4.54 -1.91
N LEU A 153 0.62 -4.71 -1.04
CA LEU A 153 0.50 -4.34 0.37
C LEU A 153 0.37 -2.83 0.55
N TRP A 154 1.09 -2.03 -0.25
CA TRP A 154 0.94 -0.58 -0.26
C TRP A 154 -0.47 -0.14 -0.68
N LEU A 155 -1.05 -0.76 -1.70
CA LEU A 155 -2.45 -0.55 -2.11
C LEU A 155 -3.42 -0.95 -0.99
N ALA A 156 -3.15 -2.06 -0.30
CA ALA A 156 -3.98 -2.52 0.81
C ALA A 156 -4.02 -1.49 1.94
N VAL A 157 -2.86 -0.99 2.36
CA VAL A 157 -2.74 0.04 3.41
C VAL A 157 -3.39 1.35 2.95
N THR A 158 -3.09 1.82 1.74
CA THR A 158 -3.61 3.09 1.20
C THR A 158 -5.13 3.06 1.06
N GLY A 159 -5.69 1.96 0.55
CA GLY A 159 -7.12 1.78 0.42
C GLY A 159 -7.83 1.73 1.78
N HIS A 160 -7.22 1.10 2.79
CA HIS A 160 -7.78 1.05 4.15
C HIS A 160 -7.92 2.46 4.75
N GLN A 161 -6.93 3.33 4.54
CA GLN A 161 -6.96 4.72 4.98
C GLN A 161 -8.10 5.52 4.31
N LEU A 162 -8.38 5.26 3.02
CA LEU A 162 -9.49 5.91 2.30
C LEU A 162 -10.86 5.47 2.83
N VAL A 163 -11.03 4.19 3.15
CA VAL A 163 -12.25 3.66 3.76
C VAL A 163 -12.48 4.28 5.13
N ILE A 164 -11.46 4.29 6.00
CA ILE A 164 -11.55 4.92 7.33
C ILE A 164 -11.89 6.42 7.21
N ARG A 165 -11.26 7.15 6.28
CA ARG A 165 -11.56 8.56 6.03
C ARG A 165 -13.02 8.78 5.59
N ARG A 166 -13.56 7.91 4.74
CA ARG A 166 -14.97 7.97 4.30
C ARG A 166 -15.94 7.71 5.44
N LEU A 167 -15.66 6.70 6.28
CA LEU A 167 -16.45 6.42 7.48
C LEU A 167 -16.45 7.60 8.46
N ARG A 168 -15.27 8.18 8.72
CA ARG A 168 -15.13 9.39 9.57
C ARG A 168 -15.90 10.59 9.01
N ARG A 169 -15.90 10.80 7.68
CA ARG A 169 -16.69 11.88 7.04
C ARG A 169 -18.20 11.65 7.16
N ARG A 170 -18.68 10.42 6.96
CA ARG A 170 -20.10 10.08 7.13
C ARG A 170 -20.57 10.27 8.58
N ALA A 171 -19.74 9.91 9.56
CA ALA A 171 -20.04 10.13 10.98
C ALA A 171 -20.14 11.62 11.35
N ARG A 172 -19.25 12.46 10.79
CA ARG A 172 -19.29 13.92 10.97
C ARG A 172 -20.48 14.60 10.26
N GLY A 173 -21.00 13.99 9.20
CA GLY A 173 -22.15 14.47 8.44
C GLY A 173 -23.53 14.14 9.03
N ARG A 174 -23.60 13.52 10.22
CA ARG A 174 -24.85 13.31 10.98
C ARG A 174 -24.94 14.22 12.22
N PRO A 175 -25.06 15.55 12.08
CA PRO A 175 -25.48 16.40 13.18
C PRO A 175 -27.01 16.31 13.34
N GLY A 176 -27.48 15.84 14.50
CA GLY A 176 -28.87 16.04 14.93
C GLY A 176 -29.85 14.91 14.65
N LEU A 177 -29.78 13.83 15.44
CA LEU A 177 -30.99 13.23 16.01
C LEU A 177 -30.97 13.49 17.52
N ARG A 178 -30.88 14.77 17.88
CA ARG A 178 -31.18 15.21 19.23
C ARG A 178 -32.71 15.20 19.32
N ARG A 179 -33.26 14.09 19.80
CA ARG A 179 -34.66 14.00 20.21
C ARG A 179 -34.85 15.03 21.32
N GLU A 180 -35.59 16.08 21.03
CA GLU A 180 -36.26 16.84 22.06
C GLU A 180 -37.53 16.07 22.43
N GLY A 181 -37.62 15.73 23.72
CA GLY A 181 -38.72 15.02 24.36
C GLY A 181 -38.51 15.10 25.85
#